data_AF-A0A410WWH5-F1
#
_entry.id   AF-A0A410WWH5-F1
#
_cell.length_a   1.000
_cell.length_b   1.000
_cell.length_c   1.000
_cell.angle_alpha   90.00
_cell.angle_beta   90.00
_cell.angle_gamma   90.00
#
_symmetry.space_group_name_H-M   'P 1'
#
loop_
_entity.id
_entity.type
_entity.pdbx_description
1 polymer ?
#
loop_
_entity_poly.entity_id
_entity_poly.type
_entity_poly.pdbx_seq_one_letter_code
_entity_poly.pdbx_strand_id
1 'polypeptide(L)' 'MDFTPGNIYSLDYGVVIKLATFSRKEGEYNFFFDKDGEFALSDSFLSKGIISIKLMNDEL' A
#
# COMPACT_ATOMS: atom_id res chain seq x y z
N MET A 1 -3.24 6.76 7.38
CA MET A 1 -2.39 5.60 7.76
C MET A 1 -0.97 6.00 7.41
N ASP A 2 -0.01 5.75 8.29
CA ASP A 2 1.37 6.17 8.06
C ASP A 2 2.18 4.98 7.53
N PHE A 3 2.73 5.15 6.33
CA PHE A 3 3.56 4.15 5.65
C PHE A 3 5.03 4.59 5.68
N THR A 4 5.94 3.62 5.73
CA THR A 4 7.38 3.86 5.75
C THR A 4 7.95 3.63 4.35
N PRO A 5 8.61 4.62 3.73
CA PRO A 5 9.23 4.44 2.41
C PRO A 5 10.17 3.23 2.37
N GLY A 6 10.07 2.43 1.31
CA GLY A 6 10.85 1.21 1.11
C GLY A 6 10.26 -0.05 1.74
N ASN A 7 9.28 0.06 2.65
CA ASN A 7 8.63 -1.11 3.22
C ASN A 7 7.62 -1.73 2.24
N ILE A 8 7.51 -3.05 2.29
CA ILE A 8 6.55 -3.83 1.50
C ILE A 8 5.28 -4.03 2.31
N TYR A 9 4.14 -3.82 1.67
CA TYR A 9 2.82 -4.00 2.25
C TYR A 9 2.01 -4.99 1.42
N SER A 10 1.27 -5.85 2.12
CA SER A 10 0.20 -6.64 1.54
C SER A 10 -1.10 -5.83 1.60
N LEU A 11 -1.64 -5.54 0.43
CA LEU A 11 -2.89 -4.83 0.20
C LEU A 11 -3.95 -5.85 -0.22
N ASP A 12 -4.84 -6.21 0.70
CA ASP A 12 -5.93 -7.16 0.49
C ASP A 12 -7.23 -6.40 0.25
N TYR A 13 -7.74 -6.50 -0.98
CA TYR A 13 -8.99 -5.87 -1.43
C TYR A 13 -10.22 -6.78 -1.24
N GLY A 14 -10.08 -7.89 -0.50
CA GLY A 14 -11.11 -8.90 -0.25
C GLY A 14 -11.28 -9.93 -1.37
N VAL A 15 -10.97 -9.58 -2.62
CA VAL A 15 -10.99 -10.49 -3.78
C VAL A 15 -9.61 -10.75 -4.37
N VAL A 16 -8.65 -9.88 -4.08
CA VAL A 16 -7.28 -9.95 -4.60
C VAL A 16 -6.33 -9.40 -3.56
N ILE A 17 -5.16 -10.02 -3.45
CA ILE A 17 -4.05 -9.54 -2.62
C ILE A 17 -2.94 -9.05 -3.54
N LYS A 18 -2.44 -7.84 -3.28
CA LYS A 18 -1.27 -7.27 -3.95
C LYS A 18 -0.15 -7.03 -2.94
N LEU A 19 1.07 -7.36 -3.33
CA LEU A 19 2.27 -6.91 -2.63
C LEU A 19 2.77 -5.64 -3.31
N ALA A 20 3.01 -4.60 -2.52
CA ALA A 20 3.47 -3.33 -3.05
C ALA A 20 4.42 -2.62 -2.08
N THR A 21 5.45 -2.00 -2.62
CA THR A 21 6.43 -1.22 -1.87
C THR A 21 5.97 0.22 -1.77
N PHE A 22 5.85 0.75 -0.56
CA PHE A 22 5.51 2.16 -0.41
C PHE A 22 6.68 3.06 -0.80
N SER A 23 6.38 4.10 -1.60
CA SER A 23 7.36 5.05 -2.12
C SER A 23 7.29 6.38 -1.39
N ARG A 24 6.15 7.07 -1.50
CA ARG A 24 5.97 8.42 -0.98
C ARG A 24 4.50 8.76 -0.77
N LYS A 25 4.24 9.82 -0.01
CA LYS A 25 2.95 10.45 0.12
C LYS A 25 2.99 11.85 -0.48
N GLU A 26 2.03 12.17 -1.34
CA GLU A 26 1.82 13.51 -1.89
C GLU A 26 0.36 13.92 -1.66
N GLY A 27 0.15 14.89 -0.76
CA GLY A 27 -1.19 15.28 -0.33
C GLY A 27 -1.96 14.08 0.28
N GLU A 28 -3.14 13.79 -0.27
CA GLU A 28 -4.00 12.69 0.17
C GLU A 28 -3.68 11.34 -0.50
N TYR A 29 -2.66 11.28 -1.36
CA TYR A 29 -2.32 10.08 -2.14
C TYR A 29 -1.05 9.40 -1.63
N ASN A 30 -1.13 8.09 -1.49
CA ASN A 30 -0.04 7.20 -1.09
C ASN A 30 0.42 6.43 -2.32
N PHE A 31 1.67 6.63 -2.74
CA PHE A 31 2.24 6.02 -3.94
C PHE A 31 2.98 4.74 -3.59
N PHE A 32 2.75 3.70 -4.39
CA PHE A 32 3.31 2.37 -4.24
C PHE A 32 3.86 1.86 -5.57
N PHE A 33 4.81 0.93 -5.50
CA PHE A 33 5.29 0.16 -6.65
C PHE A 33 4.91 -1.31 -6.50
N ASP A 34 4.40 -1.93 -7.55
CA ASP A 34 4.29 -3.38 -7.70
C ASP A 34 4.94 -3.86 -9.00
N LYS A 35 4.76 -5.13 -9.36
CA LYS A 35 5.31 -5.71 -10.61
C LYS A 35 4.81 -5.03 -11.89
N ASP A 36 3.67 -4.34 -11.83
CA ASP A 36 3.02 -3.70 -12.97
C ASP A 36 3.37 -2.20 -13.07
N GLY A 37 4.04 -1.63 -12.05
CA GLY A 37 4.54 -0.26 -12.06
C GLY A 37 4.12 0.55 -10.82
N GLU A 38 4.13 1.88 -10.96
CA GLU A 38 3.68 2.80 -9.92
C GLU A 38 2.16 2.95 -9.92
N PHE A 39 1.56 2.99 -8.74
CA PHE A 39 0.14 3.33 -8.56
C PHE A 39 -0.05 4.14 -7.27
N ALA A 40 -1.19 4.83 -7.17
CA ALA A 40 -1.51 5.65 -6.02
C ALA A 40 -2.86 5.27 -5.40
N LEU A 41 -2.93 5.25 -4.08
CA LEU A 41 -4.16 5.04 -3.31
C LEU A 41 -4.43 6.24 -2.43
N SER A 42 -5.66 6.79 -2.49
CA SER A 42 -6.03 7.93 -1.64
C SER A 42 -6.31 7.50 -0.20
N ASP A 43 -6.08 8.39 0.76
CA ASP A 43 -6.41 8.17 2.18
C ASP A 43 -7.90 7.81 2.35
N SER A 44 -8.78 8.43 1.56
CA SER A 44 -10.22 8.12 1.55
C SER A 44 -10.52 6.69 1.11
N PHE A 45 -9.74 6.13 0.18
CA PHE A 45 -9.91 4.76 -0.28
C PHE A 45 -9.37 3.76 0.74
N LEU A 46 -8.21 4.05 1.32
CA LEU A 46 -7.59 3.22 2.36
C LEU A 46 -8.43 3.16 3.65
N SER A 47 -9.19 4.22 3.94
CA SER A 47 -10.03 4.31 5.15
C SER A 47 -11.43 3.68 5.01
N LYS A 48 -11.84 3.23 3.81
CA LYS A 48 -13.18 2.63 3.59
C LYS A 48 -13.39 1.27 4.25
N GLY A 49 -12.40 0.71 4.94
CA GLY A 49 -12.50 -0.57 5.67
C GLY A 49 -12.63 -1.82 4.80
N ILE A 50 -12.71 -1.67 3.47
CA ILE A 50 -12.74 -2.78 2.49
C ILE A 50 -11.34 -3.34 2.25
N ILE A 51 -10.31 -2.56 2.53
CA ILE A 51 -8.91 -2.92 2.25
C ILE A 51 -8.22 -3.22 3.57
N SER A 52 -7.71 -4.44 3.70
CA SER A 52 -6.82 -4.81 4.80
C SER A 52 -5.37 -4.60 4.37
N ILE A 53 -4.60 -3.91 5.19
CA ILE A 53 -3.21 -3.57 4.88
C ILE A 53 -2.30 -4.11 5.97
N LYS A 54 -1.33 -4.94 5.58
CA LYS A 54 -0.37 -5.56 6.49
C LYS A 54 1.05 -5.28 6.05
N LEU A 55 1.88 -4.76 6.95
CA LEU A 55 3.33 -4.66 6.74
C LEU A 55 3.92 -6.07 6.59
N MET A 56 4.63 -6.29 5.50
CA MET A 56 5.45 -7.48 5.27
C MET A 56 6.89 -7.07 5.59
N ASN A 57 7.29 -7.21 6.85
CA ASN A 57 8.72 -7.15 7.17
C ASN A 57 9.37 -8.38 6.54
N ASP A 58 10.32 -8.18 5.63
CA ASP A 58 11.35 -9.19 5.40
C ASP A 58 12.16 -9.27 6.70
N GLU A 59 11.88 -10.29 7.52
CA GLU A 59 12.91 -10.83 8.41
C GLU A 59 13.93 -11.52 7.50
N LEU A 60 14.88 -10.73 6.97
CA LEU A 60 16.12 -11.20 6.37
C LEU A 60 17.27 -11.03 7.37
#